data_AF-A0A848TZI7-F1
#
_entry.id   AF-A0A848TZI7-F1
#
_cell.length_a   1.000
_cell.length_b   1.000
_cell.length_c   1.000
_cell.angle_alpha   90.00
_cell.angle_beta   90.00
_cell.angle_gamma   90.00
#
_symmetry.space_group_name_H-M   'P 1'
#
loop_
_entity.id
_entity.type
_entity.pdbx_description
1 polymer ?
#
loop_
_entity_poly.entity_id
_entity_poly.type
_entity_poly.pdbx_seq_one_letter_code
_entity_poly.pdbx_strand_id
1 'polypeptide(L)'
;MLRIDCRAVLLLPVFLLQGFQASLADADYARGELLYENHCRQCHEANVHQRDSRRVTSADELRIWVTAWGVHAAPEWSDDDIMDVAHYLEVNFYDFPPEASR
;
A
#
# COMPACT_ATOMS: atom_id res chain seq x y z
N MET A 1 -12.37 -38.61 -49.03
CA MET A 1 -11.67 -39.26 -47.90
C MET A 1 -10.41 -38.45 -47.62
N LEU A 2 -10.46 -37.55 -46.63
CA LEU A 2 -9.36 -36.65 -46.30
C LEU A 2 -8.47 -37.35 -45.27
N ARG A 3 -7.23 -37.66 -45.63
CA ARG A 3 -6.23 -38.22 -44.70
C ARG A 3 -5.61 -37.04 -43.95
N ILE A 4 -5.96 -36.91 -42.68
CA ILE A 4 -5.36 -35.95 -41.75
C ILE A 4 -4.06 -36.59 -41.26
N ASP A 5 -2.92 -36.09 -41.74
CA ASP A 5 -1.60 -36.57 -41.33
C ASP A 5 -1.27 -36.06 -39.92
N CYS A 6 -1.09 -37.01 -39.00
CA CYS A 6 -0.94 -36.84 -37.55
C CYS A 6 0.45 -36.31 -37.11
N ARG A 7 1.08 -35.45 -37.93
CA ARG A 7 2.48 -35.04 -37.73
C ARG A 7 2.69 -33.57 -37.38
N ALA A 8 1.65 -32.89 -36.92
CA ALA A 8 1.72 -31.51 -36.45
C ALA A 8 1.23 -31.37 -35.01
N VAL A 9 1.65 -32.28 -34.12
CA VAL A 9 1.54 -32.06 -32.67
C VAL A 9 2.95 -31.93 -32.15
N LEU A 10 3.51 -30.71 -32.13
CA LEU A 10 4.65 -30.36 -31.27
C LEU A 10 4.96 -28.85 -31.30
N LEU A 11 3.96 -27.98 -31.16
CA LEU A 11 4.17 -26.60 -30.69
C LEU A 11 2.89 -26.10 -30.00
N LEU A 12 2.59 -26.67 -28.82
CA LEU A 12 1.62 -26.06 -27.90
C LEU A 12 2.36 -24.96 -27.11
N PRO A 13 1.82 -23.72 -27.05
CA PRO A 13 2.51 -22.60 -26.44
C PRO A 13 2.52 -22.78 -24.93
N VAL A 14 3.71 -23.00 -24.36
CA VAL A 14 3.94 -22.87 -22.92
C VAL A 14 3.97 -21.37 -22.60
N PHE A 15 2.80 -20.72 -22.64
CA PHE A 15 2.70 -19.26 -22.42
C PHE A 15 1.38 -18.84 -21.75
N LEU A 16 0.86 -19.64 -20.82
CA LEU A 16 -0.38 -19.33 -20.08
C LEU A 16 -0.26 -19.64 -18.58
N LEU A 17 0.86 -19.26 -17.95
CA LEU A 17 1.02 -19.35 -16.48
C LEU A 17 1.90 -18.21 -15.91
N GLN A 18 1.89 -17.03 -16.53
CA GLN A 18 2.35 -15.81 -15.88
C GLN A 18 1.21 -15.30 -14.99
N GLY A 19 0.97 -16.02 -13.89
CA GLY A 19 -0.01 -15.63 -12.89
C GLY A 19 0.38 -14.30 -12.24
N PHE A 20 -0.64 -13.54 -11.82
CA PHE A 20 -0.50 -12.28 -11.11
C PHE A 20 0.33 -12.48 -9.83
N GLN A 21 1.54 -11.91 -9.79
CA GLN A 21 2.39 -11.90 -8.60
C GLN A 21 2.14 -10.59 -7.86
N ALA A 22 1.27 -10.60 -6.86
CA ALA A 22 1.20 -9.50 -5.90
C ALA A 22 2.44 -9.56 -5.00
N SER A 23 3.11 -8.42 -4.83
CA SER A 23 4.23 -8.33 -3.89
C SER A 23 3.72 -8.12 -2.46
N LEU A 24 4.58 -8.39 -1.47
CA LEU A 24 4.26 -8.05 -0.07
C LEU A 24 4.07 -6.54 0.09
N ALA A 25 4.90 -5.72 -0.56
CA ALA A 25 4.78 -4.28 -0.53
C ALA A 25 3.41 -3.79 -1.07
N ASP A 26 2.87 -4.41 -2.12
CA ASP A 26 1.53 -4.08 -2.61
C ASP A 26 0.44 -4.45 -1.60
N ALA A 27 0.61 -5.59 -0.90
CA ALA A 27 -0.33 -6.03 0.12
C ALA A 27 -0.29 -5.14 1.37
N ASP A 28 0.90 -4.72 1.79
CA ASP A 28 1.13 -3.80 2.91
C ASP A 28 0.56 -2.40 2.58
N TYR A 29 0.85 -1.88 1.38
CA TYR A 29 0.26 -0.63 0.92
C TYR A 29 -1.28 -0.67 0.91
N ALA A 30 -1.87 -1.74 0.36
CA ALA A 30 -3.32 -1.91 0.32
C ALA A 30 -3.94 -2.06 1.71
N ARG A 31 -3.23 -2.71 2.65
CA ARG A 31 -3.64 -2.79 4.06
C ARG A 31 -3.64 -1.39 4.70
N GLY A 32 -2.59 -0.61 4.48
CA GLY A 32 -2.49 0.78 4.95
C GLY A 32 -3.62 1.67 4.45
N GLU A 33 -4.00 1.55 3.18
CA GLU A 33 -5.15 2.27 2.60
C GLU A 33 -6.45 1.93 3.33
N LEU A 34 -6.75 0.64 3.51
CA LEU A 34 -7.95 0.20 4.19
C LEU A 34 -8.01 0.69 5.64
N LEU A 35 -6.89 0.61 6.35
CA LEU A 35 -6.79 1.09 7.73
C LEU A 35 -7.00 2.61 7.82
N TYR A 36 -6.39 3.38 6.92
CA TYR A 36 -6.59 4.82 6.84
C TYR A 36 -8.07 5.19 6.61
N GLU A 37 -8.69 4.59 5.59
CA GLU A 37 -10.06 4.90 5.19
C GLU A 37 -11.06 4.55 6.30
N ASN A 38 -10.85 3.44 7.01
CA ASN A 38 -11.77 2.99 8.05
C ASN A 38 -11.56 3.69 9.40
N HIS A 39 -10.35 4.16 9.73
CA HIS A 39 -10.05 4.68 11.07
C HIS A 39 -9.71 6.18 11.09
N CYS A 40 -8.84 6.65 10.21
CA CYS A 40 -8.38 8.05 10.23
C CYS A 40 -9.46 9.02 9.75
N ARG A 41 -10.33 8.58 8.83
CA ARG A 41 -11.37 9.43 8.24
C ARG A 41 -12.63 9.58 9.08
N GLN A 42 -12.72 8.92 10.24
CA GLN A 42 -13.88 9.02 11.12
C GLN A 42 -13.99 10.38 11.82
N CYS A 43 -12.85 11.04 12.06
CA CYS A 43 -12.80 12.32 12.80
C CYS A 43 -12.58 13.53 11.88
N HIS A 44 -11.92 13.36 10.74
CA HIS A 44 -11.62 14.41 9.78
C HIS A 44 -11.42 13.85 8.38
N GLU A 45 -11.48 14.71 7.36
CA GLU A 45 -11.15 14.33 5.99
C GLU A 45 -9.65 14.47 5.70
N ALA A 46 -9.24 14.18 4.46
CA ALA A 46 -7.83 14.26 4.02
C ALA A 46 -7.21 15.67 4.06
N ASN A 47 -8.02 16.72 4.30
CA ASN A 47 -7.56 18.10 4.37
C ASN A 47 -6.53 18.35 5.48
N VAL A 48 -6.47 17.49 6.50
CA VAL A 48 -5.47 17.63 7.58
C VAL A 48 -4.04 17.39 7.10
N HIS A 49 -3.86 16.60 6.04
CA HIS A 49 -2.54 16.27 5.50
C HIS A 49 -1.98 17.37 4.59
N GLN A 50 -2.85 18.24 4.06
CA GLN A 50 -2.52 19.27 3.07
C GLN A 50 -2.38 20.68 3.68
N ARG A 51 -2.20 20.79 5.00
CA ARG A 51 -2.11 22.09 5.67
C ARG A 51 -0.78 22.76 5.38
N ASP A 52 -0.80 24.07 5.08
CA ASP A 52 0.42 24.88 4.89
C ASP A 52 1.36 24.83 6.09
N SER A 53 0.82 24.65 7.29
CA SER A 53 1.56 24.49 8.54
C SER A 53 1.81 23.03 8.92
N ARG A 54 2.06 22.15 7.92
CA ARG A 54 2.39 20.75 8.19
C ARG A 54 3.60 20.66 9.12
N ARG A 55 3.45 19.89 10.20
CA ARG A 55 4.50 19.69 11.20
C ARG A 55 5.40 18.50 10.85
N VAL A 56 4.83 17.50 10.20
CA VAL A 56 5.51 16.25 9.86
C VAL A 56 6.43 16.45 8.66
N THR A 57 7.71 16.15 8.84
CA THR A 57 8.76 16.38 7.82
C THR A 57 9.54 15.13 7.42
N SER A 58 9.28 13.97 8.04
CA SER A 58 9.88 12.69 7.69
C SER A 58 8.93 11.52 7.93
N ALA A 59 9.25 10.36 7.35
CA ALA A 59 8.55 9.11 7.56
C ALA A 59 8.61 8.67 9.04
N ASP A 60 9.77 8.84 9.70
CA ASP A 60 9.91 8.61 11.14
C ASP A 60 8.93 9.44 11.96
N GLU A 61 8.85 10.75 11.67
CA GLU A 61 7.93 11.63 12.36
C GLU A 61 6.48 11.23 12.04
N LEU A 62 6.18 10.86 10.79
CA LEU A 62 4.86 10.42 10.39
C LEU A 62 4.42 9.18 11.18
N ARG A 63 5.30 8.19 11.36
CA ARG A 63 5.05 7.00 12.19
C ARG A 63 4.68 7.40 13.62
N ILE A 64 5.42 8.32 14.24
CA ILE A 64 5.13 8.82 15.60
C ILE A 64 3.73 9.44 15.68
N TRP A 65 3.36 10.26 14.68
CA TRP A 65 2.05 10.88 14.64
C TRP A 65 0.92 9.86 14.40
N VAL A 66 1.14 8.86 13.55
CA VAL A 66 0.18 7.76 13.33
C VAL A 66 -0.02 6.97 14.62
N THR A 67 1.05 6.62 15.34
CA THR A 67 0.93 5.97 16.66
C THR A 67 0.15 6.84 17.63
N ALA A 68 0.49 8.13 17.75
CA ALA A 68 -0.11 9.04 18.71
C ALA A 68 -1.61 9.27 18.46
N TRP A 69 -2.06 9.29 17.21
CA TRP A 69 -3.49 9.40 16.88
C TRP A 69 -4.19 8.04 16.81
N GLY A 70 -3.46 6.98 16.49
CA GLY A 70 -3.95 5.59 16.44
C GLY A 70 -4.55 5.15 17.77
N VAL A 71 -4.01 5.59 18.91
CA VAL A 71 -4.60 5.28 20.24
C VAL A 71 -6.07 5.71 20.40
N HIS A 72 -6.54 6.65 19.58
CA HIS A 72 -7.92 7.13 19.59
C HIS A 72 -8.83 6.44 18.56
N ALA A 73 -8.27 6.03 17.43
CA ALA A 73 -9.05 5.50 16.30
C ALA A 73 -8.95 3.97 16.15
N ALA A 74 -7.88 3.37 16.66
CA ALA A 74 -7.55 1.95 16.56
C ALA A 74 -6.51 1.54 17.63
N PRO A 75 -6.89 1.50 18.92
CA PRO A 75 -5.97 1.17 20.02
C PRO A 75 -5.33 -0.23 19.91
N GLU A 76 -5.85 -1.09 19.04
CA GLU A 76 -5.40 -2.46 18.81
C GLU A 76 -4.35 -2.63 17.69
N TRP A 77 -3.97 -1.57 16.97
CA TRP A 77 -3.00 -1.67 15.88
C TRP A 77 -1.64 -2.18 16.32
N SER A 78 -1.08 -3.07 15.50
CA SER A 78 0.29 -3.53 15.61
C SER A 78 1.28 -2.50 15.04
N ASP A 79 2.58 -2.72 15.27
CA ASP A 79 3.63 -1.90 14.65
C ASP A 79 3.57 -1.99 13.12
N ASP A 80 3.23 -3.15 12.56
CA ASP A 80 3.08 -3.35 11.11
C ASP A 80 1.89 -2.55 10.56
N ASP A 81 0.77 -2.50 11.29
CA ASP A 81 -0.38 -1.68 10.90
C ASP A 81 -0.03 -0.18 10.88
N ILE A 82 0.74 0.27 11.87
CA ILE A 82 1.23 1.66 11.95
C ILE A 82 2.16 1.97 10.77
N MET A 83 3.09 1.06 10.45
CA MET A 83 4.03 1.22 9.34
C MET A 83 3.31 1.30 8.01
N ASP A 84 2.32 0.44 7.78
CA ASP A 84 1.54 0.43 6.55
C ASP A 84 0.71 1.70 6.35
N VAL A 85 0.04 2.16 7.41
CA VAL A 85 -0.70 3.42 7.36
C VAL A 85 0.23 4.59 7.12
N ALA A 86 1.38 4.63 7.80
CA ALA A 86 2.38 5.67 7.58
C ALA A 86 2.91 5.65 6.14
N HIS A 87 3.18 4.47 5.58
CA HIS A 87 3.62 4.31 4.20
C HIS A 87 2.55 4.78 3.20
N TYR A 88 1.30 4.39 3.40
CA TYR A 88 0.18 4.87 2.59
C TYR A 88 0.07 6.40 2.64
N LEU A 89 0.15 6.99 3.84
CA LEU A 89 0.08 8.44 4.01
C LEU A 89 1.25 9.17 3.35
N GLU A 90 2.46 8.62 3.45
CA GLU A 90 3.66 9.17 2.85
C GLU A 90 3.50 9.33 1.33
N VAL A 91 3.11 8.23 0.67
CA VAL A 91 2.94 8.15 -0.78
C VAL A 91 1.84 9.08 -1.28
N ASN A 92 0.74 9.20 -0.55
CA ASN A 92 -0.45 9.92 -1.03
C ASN A 92 -0.50 11.39 -0.63
N PHE A 93 0.20 11.81 0.43
CA PHE A 93 0.04 13.15 0.99
C PHE A 93 1.32 13.89 1.34
N TYR A 94 2.43 13.21 1.63
CA TYR A 94 3.60 13.88 2.19
C TYR A 94 4.76 14.07 1.21
N ASP A 95 4.97 13.15 0.27
CA ASP A 95 6.02 13.22 -0.77
C ASP A 95 7.39 13.60 -0.17
N PHE A 96 7.85 12.81 0.81
CA PHE A 96 9.11 13.07 1.47
C PHE A 96 10.29 12.88 0.50
N PRO A 97 11.39 13.66 0.65
CA PRO A 97 12.60 13.39 -0.09
C PRO A 97 13.24 12.06 0.37
N PRO A 98 14.07 11.40 -0.46
CA PRO A 98 14.59 10.07 -0.18
C PRO A 98 15.34 9.92 1.16
N GLU A 99 15.98 10.98 1.65
CA GLU A 99 16.65 11.00 2.96
C GLU A 99 15.68 11.01 4.15
N ALA A 100 14.44 11.44 3.94
CA ALA A 100 13.39 11.52 4.95
C ALA A 100 12.36 10.39 4.83
N SER A 101 12.41 9.59 3.76
CA SER A 101 11.53 8.43 3.49
C SER A 101 12.00 7.10 4.10
N ARG A 102 13.11 7.10 4.86
CA ARG A 102 13.75 5.85 5.33
C ARG A 102 13.23 5.35 6.68
#